data_AF-A0A6A2Z9F7-F1
#
_entry.id   AF-A0A6A2Z9F7-F1
#
_cell.length_a   1.000
_cell.length_b   1.000
_cell.length_c   1.000
_cell.angle_alpha   90.00
_cell.angle_beta   90.00
_cell.angle_gamma   90.00
#
_symmetry.space_group_name_H-M   'P 1'
#
loop_
_entity.id
_entity.type
_entity.pdbx_description
1 polymer ?
#
loop_
_entity_poly.entity_id
_entity_poly.type
_entity_poly.pdbx_seq_one_letter_code
_entity_poly.pdbx_strand_id
1 'polypeptide(L)'
;MINEAIGEKKLAMGTLSSFFYFFFFFVFFINAACCGGKSHLQQTPKKHVPFFIFGDSFLDAGNNNYINTSTLDQANFWPYGLTYFKFPTGRFSDGRLLSDFIAKRAKSPLIPPFLQPGFRQYYHGVNFASFGAGALAETFQGFAMDLKTQLNNYYKVESWFRHKLGNDEGKATISRAVYLFSIGSNDYMSPFLTNSTILNNYNDSTYFGMVIGNLTTVINEIYRGGGRKFAFVNLPELGCLPGMRIIKSGNNGSCLEEARRLASLHNKALSKLLFELEKRFKGFKYSLFDFNTNLR
;
A
#
# COMPACT_ATOMS: atom_id res chain seq x y z
N MET A 1 60.64 -7.26 -80.18
CA MET A 1 59.65 -6.29 -79.67
C MET A 1 59.29 -6.76 -78.26
N ILE A 2 60.11 -6.40 -77.26
CA ILE A 2 59.93 -5.24 -76.35
C ILE A 2 58.69 -5.41 -75.46
N ASN A 3 58.96 -5.70 -74.17
CA ASN A 3 58.38 -5.20 -72.90
C ASN A 3 56.83 -5.18 -72.69
N GLU A 4 56.25 -5.36 -71.51
CA GLU A 4 56.74 -5.53 -70.12
C GLU A 4 55.58 -5.96 -69.20
N ALA A 5 55.93 -6.81 -68.22
CA ALA A 5 55.62 -6.77 -66.77
C ALA A 5 54.13 -6.74 -66.30
N ILE A 6 53.72 -7.44 -65.23
CA ILE A 6 54.19 -7.43 -63.81
C ILE A 6 53.60 -8.74 -63.22
N GLY A 7 54.26 -9.65 -62.49
CA GLY A 7 55.18 -9.50 -61.37
C GLY A 7 54.53 -10.12 -60.11
N GLU A 8 54.59 -11.46 -59.96
CA GLU A 8 54.20 -12.16 -58.72
C GLU A 8 55.24 -11.95 -57.61
N LYS A 9 54.79 -11.57 -56.41
CA LYS A 9 55.56 -11.75 -55.17
C LYS A 9 54.68 -12.35 -54.08
N LYS A 10 54.99 -13.60 -53.72
CA LYS A 10 54.65 -14.23 -52.43
C LYS A 10 55.37 -13.48 -51.30
N LEU A 11 54.64 -13.17 -50.23
CA LEU A 11 55.22 -12.74 -48.96
C LEU A 11 55.14 -13.89 -47.95
N ALA A 12 56.25 -14.11 -47.27
CA ALA A 12 56.53 -15.21 -46.35
C ALA A 12 55.74 -15.13 -45.03
N MET A 13 55.40 -16.30 -44.51
CA MET A 13 54.74 -16.53 -43.23
C MET A 13 55.80 -16.56 -42.13
N GLY A 14 55.88 -15.47 -41.34
CA GLY A 14 56.74 -15.34 -40.17
C GLY A 14 55.94 -15.46 -38.87
N THR A 15 56.43 -16.30 -37.97
CA THR A 15 55.86 -16.70 -36.66
C THR A 15 55.55 -15.53 -35.71
N LEU A 16 54.27 -15.30 -35.42
CA LEU A 16 53.76 -14.33 -34.43
C LEU A 16 53.10 -15.05 -33.22
N SER A 17 53.79 -16.04 -32.64
CA SER A 17 53.22 -16.88 -31.56
C SER A 17 53.63 -16.46 -30.14
N SER A 18 54.54 -15.50 -29.95
CA SER A 18 55.08 -15.16 -28.63
C SER A 18 54.54 -13.84 -28.04
N PHE A 19 54.03 -12.92 -28.87
CA PHE A 19 53.53 -11.62 -28.39
C PHE A 19 52.12 -11.67 -27.79
N PHE A 20 51.31 -12.67 -28.13
CA PHE A 20 49.93 -12.79 -27.63
C PHE A 20 49.84 -13.26 -26.17
N TYR A 21 50.79 -14.08 -25.70
CA TYR A 21 50.76 -14.62 -24.34
C TYR A 21 51.22 -13.61 -23.28
N PHE A 22 52.08 -12.66 -23.63
CA PHE A 22 52.56 -11.63 -22.70
C PHE A 22 51.45 -10.62 -22.34
N PHE A 23 50.54 -10.35 -23.28
CA PHE A 23 49.43 -9.42 -23.06
C PHE A 23 48.35 -10.02 -22.12
N PHE A 24 48.14 -11.35 -22.17
CA PHE A 24 47.15 -12.01 -21.31
C PHE A 24 47.56 -12.08 -19.84
N PHE A 25 48.86 -12.21 -19.55
CA PHE A 25 49.35 -12.23 -18.16
C PHE A 25 49.35 -10.84 -17.50
N PHE A 26 49.58 -9.75 -18.26
CA PHE A 26 49.59 -8.40 -17.70
C PHE A 26 48.18 -7.89 -17.33
N VAL A 27 47.15 -8.30 -18.08
CA VAL A 27 45.75 -7.96 -17.77
C VAL A 27 45.25 -8.66 -16.49
N PHE A 28 45.80 -9.83 -16.14
CA PHE A 28 45.44 -10.50 -14.88
C PHE A 28 46.06 -9.83 -13.64
N PHE A 29 47.29 -9.29 -13.73
CA PHE A 29 47.95 -8.65 -12.59
C PHE A 29 47.47 -7.23 -12.29
N ILE A 30 47.00 -6.47 -13.29
CA ILE A 30 46.41 -5.14 -13.03
C ILE A 30 45.02 -5.28 -12.36
N ASN A 31 44.29 -6.38 -12.62
CA ASN A 31 43.00 -6.62 -11.98
C ASN A 31 43.09 -7.10 -10.52
N ALA A 32 44.25 -7.60 -10.07
CA ALA A 32 44.45 -8.01 -8.68
C ALA A 32 44.83 -6.85 -7.73
N ALA A 33 45.32 -5.71 -8.27
CA ALA A 33 45.83 -4.60 -7.48
C ALA A 33 44.83 -3.44 -7.21
N CYS A 34 43.61 -3.49 -7.77
CA CYS A 34 42.57 -2.49 -7.50
C CYS A 34 41.50 -2.92 -6.47
N CYS A 35 41.64 -4.09 -5.84
CA CYS A 35 40.78 -4.52 -4.73
C CYS A 35 41.20 -3.91 -3.37
N GLY A 36 41.92 -2.79 -3.38
CA GLY A 36 42.10 -1.89 -2.23
C GLY A 36 41.00 -0.83 -2.13
N GLY A 37 39.75 -1.20 -2.45
CA GLY A 37 38.61 -0.33 -2.22
C GLY A 37 38.38 -0.25 -0.72
N LYS A 38 38.66 0.93 -0.13
CA LYS A 38 38.31 1.30 1.24
C LYS A 38 36.97 0.66 1.57
N SER A 39 36.93 -0.16 2.63
CA SER A 39 35.68 -0.58 3.23
C SER A 39 34.87 0.69 3.42
N HIS A 40 33.87 0.87 2.54
CA HIS A 40 32.87 1.87 2.77
C HIS A 40 32.28 1.42 4.08
N LEU A 41 32.63 2.11 5.17
CA LEU A 41 31.87 2.08 6.40
C LEU A 41 30.44 2.11 5.91
N GLN A 42 29.76 0.99 6.08
CA GLN A 42 28.41 0.79 5.64
C GLN A 42 27.67 1.89 6.38
N GLN A 43 27.37 2.99 5.67
CA GLN A 43 26.52 4.02 6.21
C GLN A 43 25.32 3.23 6.66
N THR A 44 25.06 3.24 7.96
CA THR A 44 23.90 2.58 8.54
C THR A 44 22.74 2.96 7.64
N PRO A 45 22.07 2.00 6.96
CA PRO A 45 21.01 2.35 6.04
C PRO A 45 20.09 3.26 6.82
N LYS A 46 19.84 4.48 6.31
CA LYS A 46 18.91 5.43 6.94
C LYS A 46 17.74 4.59 7.43
N LYS A 47 17.50 4.54 8.75
CA LYS A 47 16.48 3.66 9.32
C LYS A 47 15.14 4.07 8.74
N HIS A 48 14.75 3.41 7.65
CA HIS A 48 13.51 3.67 6.95
C HIS A 48 12.37 3.42 7.93
N VAL A 49 11.37 4.29 7.90
CA VAL A 49 10.15 4.13 8.69
C VAL A 49 9.13 3.47 7.76
N PRO A 50 8.80 2.18 7.92
CA PRO A 50 7.81 1.55 7.08
C PRO A 50 6.46 2.22 7.25
N PHE A 51 5.75 2.38 6.14
CA PHE A 51 4.40 2.93 6.12
C PHE A 51 3.41 1.87 5.64
N PHE A 52 2.62 1.34 6.57
CA PHE A 52 1.62 0.32 6.29
C PHE A 52 0.24 0.97 6.19
N ILE A 53 -0.52 0.62 5.16
CA ILE A 53 -1.79 1.26 4.85
C ILE A 53 -2.87 0.19 4.79
N PHE A 54 -3.95 0.39 5.53
CA PHE A 54 -5.12 -0.48 5.62
C PHE A 54 -6.37 0.33 5.33
N GLY A 55 -7.35 -0.27 4.70
CA GLY A 55 -8.60 0.42 4.43
C GLY A 55 -9.30 0.01 3.16
N ASP A 56 -10.09 0.94 2.67
CA ASP A 56 -10.90 0.77 1.47
C ASP A 56 -10.37 1.57 0.27
N SER A 57 -11.27 1.84 -0.67
CA SER A 57 -11.07 2.65 -1.88
C SER A 57 -10.36 4.00 -1.67
N PHE A 58 -10.52 4.66 -0.52
CA PHE A 58 -9.84 5.94 -0.25
C PHE A 58 -8.32 5.79 -0.19
N LEU A 59 -7.83 4.58 0.05
CA LEU A 59 -6.43 4.26 0.26
C LEU A 59 -5.89 3.18 -0.67
N ASP A 60 -6.72 2.52 -1.49
CA ASP A 60 -6.30 1.41 -2.38
C ASP A 60 -5.34 1.87 -3.49
N ALA A 61 -4.08 1.43 -3.42
CA ALA A 61 -3.05 1.73 -4.41
C ALA A 61 -3.08 0.82 -5.66
N GLY A 62 -4.08 -0.05 -5.79
CA GLY A 62 -4.27 -0.97 -6.92
C GLY A 62 -4.23 -2.44 -6.55
N ASN A 63 -4.52 -2.83 -5.30
CA ASN A 63 -4.66 -4.24 -4.93
C ASN A 63 -5.80 -4.91 -5.69
N ASN A 64 -6.89 -4.17 -5.94
CA ASN A 64 -8.05 -4.73 -6.63
C ASN A 64 -7.77 -5.18 -8.08
N ASN A 65 -6.68 -4.71 -8.71
CA ASN A 65 -6.22 -5.22 -10.01
C ASN A 65 -5.82 -6.70 -10.00
N TYR A 66 -5.59 -7.27 -8.82
CA TYR A 66 -5.00 -8.60 -8.65
C TYR A 66 -5.90 -9.56 -7.87
N ILE A 67 -7.17 -9.21 -7.66
CA ILE A 67 -8.19 -10.09 -7.10
C ILE A 67 -9.28 -10.35 -8.13
N ASN A 68 -10.01 -11.46 -7.96
CA ASN A 68 -11.15 -11.77 -8.80
C ASN A 68 -12.36 -10.92 -8.38
N THR A 69 -12.55 -9.77 -9.04
CA THR A 69 -13.63 -8.81 -8.78
C THR A 69 -14.21 -8.28 -10.10
N SER A 70 -15.18 -7.36 -10.05
CA SER A 70 -15.73 -6.72 -11.25
C SER A 70 -14.69 -5.85 -11.94
N THR A 71 -14.74 -5.72 -13.27
CA THR A 71 -13.84 -4.84 -14.03
C THR A 71 -13.96 -3.36 -13.60
N LEU A 72 -15.12 -2.95 -13.10
CA LEU A 72 -15.35 -1.60 -12.57
C LEU A 72 -14.67 -1.36 -11.21
N ASP A 73 -14.40 -2.43 -10.47
CA ASP A 73 -13.83 -2.38 -9.12
C ASP A 73 -12.29 -2.47 -9.13
N GLN A 74 -11.66 -2.30 -10.30
CA GLN A 74 -10.22 -2.38 -10.48
C GLN A 74 -9.55 -1.01 -10.64
N ALA A 75 -10.24 0.00 -11.17
CA ALA A 75 -9.66 1.32 -11.49
C ALA A 75 -8.38 1.27 -12.37
N ASN A 76 -8.26 0.25 -13.22
CA ASN A 76 -7.18 0.05 -14.20
C ASN A 76 -7.57 0.52 -15.62
N PHE A 77 -8.55 1.41 -15.73
CA PHE A 77 -9.05 1.97 -16.98
C PHE A 77 -9.17 3.50 -16.91
N TRP A 78 -9.41 4.15 -18.04
CA TRP A 78 -9.60 5.60 -18.11
C TRP A 78 -10.89 6.01 -17.36
N PRO A 79 -10.94 7.10 -16.55
CA PRO A 79 -9.97 8.21 -16.45
C PRO A 79 -8.97 8.10 -15.28
N TYR A 80 -8.84 6.94 -14.62
CA TYR A 80 -7.97 6.81 -13.45
C TYR A 80 -6.49 7.08 -13.81
N GLY A 81 -5.79 7.80 -12.92
CA GLY A 81 -4.38 8.17 -13.09
C GLY A 81 -4.08 9.30 -14.11
N LEU A 82 -5.07 9.87 -14.79
CA LEU A 82 -4.91 10.92 -15.81
C LEU A 82 -4.10 12.16 -15.38
N THR A 83 -4.28 12.69 -14.18
CA THR A 83 -3.66 13.96 -13.75
C THR A 83 -2.19 13.79 -13.35
N TYR A 84 -1.84 12.70 -12.68
CA TYR A 84 -0.49 12.49 -12.13
C TYR A 84 0.30 11.37 -12.82
N PHE A 85 -0.24 10.16 -12.89
CA PHE A 85 0.49 8.98 -13.36
C PHE A 85 0.54 8.87 -14.89
N LYS A 86 -0.44 9.46 -15.58
CA LYS A 86 -0.64 9.37 -17.04
C LYS A 86 -1.01 7.97 -17.54
N PHE A 87 -1.32 7.05 -16.63
CA PHE A 87 -1.91 5.74 -16.89
C PHE A 87 -2.67 5.25 -15.65
N PRO A 88 -3.68 4.36 -15.81
CA PRO A 88 -4.42 3.81 -14.69
C PRO A 88 -3.56 2.90 -13.81
N THR A 89 -3.44 3.22 -12.52
CA THR A 89 -2.64 2.41 -11.58
C THR A 89 -3.48 1.48 -10.71
N GLY A 90 -4.81 1.52 -10.83
CA GLY A 90 -5.73 0.90 -9.86
C GLY A 90 -6.06 1.77 -8.64
N ARG A 91 -5.67 3.05 -8.66
CA ARG A 91 -6.08 4.03 -7.64
C ARG A 91 -7.44 4.59 -8.02
N PHE A 92 -8.37 4.68 -7.07
CA PHE A 92 -9.70 5.28 -7.28
C PHE A 92 -9.64 6.81 -7.26
N SER A 93 -8.75 7.36 -8.09
CA SER A 93 -8.52 8.78 -8.29
C SER A 93 -7.93 8.99 -9.69
N ASP A 94 -8.11 10.18 -10.25
CA ASP A 94 -7.39 10.59 -11.46
C ASP A 94 -5.88 10.77 -11.22
N GLY A 95 -5.40 10.62 -9.99
CA GLY A 95 -3.99 10.78 -9.66
C GLY A 95 -3.62 10.13 -8.34
N ARG A 96 -3.08 10.95 -7.43
CA ARG A 96 -2.53 10.49 -6.14
C ARG A 96 -3.62 10.39 -5.08
N LEU A 97 -3.48 9.39 -4.21
CA LEU A 97 -4.29 9.23 -3.01
C LEU A 97 -3.74 10.05 -1.84
N LEU A 98 -4.54 10.22 -0.79
CA LEU A 98 -4.11 10.85 0.47
C LEU A 98 -2.81 10.22 1.02
N SER A 99 -2.71 8.88 0.99
CA SER A 99 -1.51 8.14 1.41
C SER A 99 -0.26 8.49 0.59
N ASP A 100 -0.41 8.77 -0.70
CA ASP A 100 0.70 9.17 -1.57
C ASP A 100 1.22 10.58 -1.22
N PHE A 101 0.31 11.49 -0.84
CA PHE A 101 0.70 12.82 -0.34
C PHE A 101 1.43 12.73 1.00
N ILE A 102 0.97 11.87 1.92
CA ILE A 102 1.65 11.59 3.20
C ILE A 102 3.07 11.04 2.94
N ALA A 103 3.19 10.03 2.07
CA ALA A 103 4.48 9.44 1.70
C ALA A 103 5.43 10.49 1.12
N LYS A 104 4.94 11.33 0.20
CA LYS A 104 5.73 12.44 -0.38
C LYS A 104 6.21 13.41 0.69
N ARG A 105 5.33 13.82 1.63
CA ARG A 105 5.69 14.73 2.72
C ARG A 105 6.74 14.13 3.65
N ALA A 106 6.67 12.81 3.87
CA ALA A 106 7.64 12.04 4.63
C ALA A 106 8.95 11.72 3.86
N LYS A 107 9.08 12.18 2.60
CA LYS A 107 10.21 11.85 1.70
C LYS A 107 10.39 10.34 1.50
N SER A 108 9.27 9.60 1.53
CA SER A 108 9.19 8.17 1.22
C SER A 108 8.76 7.99 -0.25
N PRO A 109 9.19 6.91 -0.93
CA PRO A 109 8.56 6.50 -2.18
C PRO A 109 7.06 6.24 -2.00
N LEU A 110 6.34 6.17 -3.12
CA LEU A 110 4.95 5.70 -3.13
C LEU A 110 4.90 4.27 -2.58
N ILE A 111 3.88 3.99 -1.78
CA ILE A 111 3.73 2.69 -1.15
C ILE A 111 2.99 1.76 -2.12
N PRO A 112 3.59 0.62 -2.52
CA PRO A 112 3.00 -0.27 -3.50
C PRO A 112 1.88 -1.13 -2.89
N PRO A 113 0.92 -1.58 -3.71
CA PRO A 113 -0.09 -2.55 -3.28
C PRO A 113 0.56 -3.91 -2.97
N PHE A 114 0.10 -4.57 -1.91
CA PHE A 114 0.60 -5.86 -1.46
C PHE A 114 0.56 -6.93 -2.55
N LEU A 115 -0.49 -6.95 -3.36
CA LEU A 115 -0.69 -7.96 -4.40
C LEU A 115 0.07 -7.68 -5.71
N GLN A 116 0.86 -6.60 -5.78
CA GLN A 116 1.61 -6.28 -6.99
C GLN A 116 2.63 -7.39 -7.33
N PRO A 117 2.57 -7.98 -8.55
CA PRO A 117 3.54 -8.98 -8.97
C PRO A 117 4.99 -8.46 -8.94
N GLY A 118 5.91 -9.33 -8.53
CA GLY A 118 7.35 -9.02 -8.49
C GLY A 118 7.80 -8.18 -7.29
N PHE A 119 6.89 -7.56 -6.53
CA PHE A 119 7.25 -6.79 -5.34
C PHE A 119 7.41 -7.70 -4.11
N ARG A 120 8.65 -7.85 -3.62
CA ARG A 120 8.98 -8.72 -2.46
C ARG A 120 9.87 -8.06 -1.41
N GLN A 121 10.00 -6.73 -1.45
CA GLN A 121 10.88 -5.96 -0.57
C GLN A 121 10.09 -4.88 0.17
N TYR A 122 9.77 -5.14 1.44
CA TYR A 122 8.79 -4.32 2.17
C TYR A 122 9.40 -3.17 2.98
N TYR A 123 10.66 -2.80 2.74
CA TYR A 123 11.42 -1.85 3.58
C TYR A 123 10.73 -0.50 3.81
N HIS A 124 10.00 0.02 2.82
CA HIS A 124 9.25 1.28 2.92
C HIS A 124 7.80 1.11 3.39
N GLY A 125 7.35 -0.12 3.60
CA GLY A 125 5.97 -0.45 3.91
C GLY A 125 5.19 -0.97 2.70
N VAL A 126 3.90 -1.21 2.93
CA VAL A 126 3.00 -1.92 2.01
C VAL A 126 1.59 -1.36 2.16
N ASN A 127 0.88 -1.27 1.04
CA ASN A 127 -0.53 -0.92 1.02
C ASN A 127 -1.39 -2.19 0.92
N PHE A 128 -2.18 -2.45 1.95
CA PHE A 128 -3.11 -3.57 2.05
C PHE A 128 -4.56 -3.16 1.74
N ALA A 129 -4.84 -1.87 1.55
CA ALA A 129 -6.19 -1.38 1.31
C ALA A 129 -6.77 -1.94 0.00
N SER A 130 -8.10 -2.10 -0.05
CA SER A 130 -8.81 -2.74 -1.16
C SER A 130 -10.14 -2.04 -1.38
N PHE A 131 -10.45 -1.66 -2.61
CA PHE A 131 -11.75 -1.09 -2.93
C PHE A 131 -12.89 -2.04 -2.53
N GLY A 132 -13.96 -1.46 -1.99
CA GLY A 132 -15.11 -2.19 -1.45
C GLY A 132 -14.87 -2.79 -0.07
N ALA A 133 -13.65 -2.76 0.48
CA ALA A 133 -13.38 -3.39 1.77
C ALA A 133 -14.23 -2.81 2.90
N GLY A 134 -14.79 -3.71 3.71
CA GLY A 134 -15.36 -3.40 5.02
C GLY A 134 -14.49 -3.93 6.16
N ALA A 135 -14.81 -3.48 7.36
CA ALA A 135 -14.33 -4.13 8.58
C ALA A 135 -15.02 -5.49 8.80
N LEU A 136 -16.26 -5.65 8.29
CA LEU A 136 -17.00 -6.91 8.30
C LEU A 136 -16.63 -7.75 7.07
N ALA A 137 -16.56 -9.08 7.24
CA ALA A 137 -16.20 -9.99 6.15
C ALA A 137 -17.33 -10.16 5.13
N GLU A 138 -18.56 -9.89 5.56
CA GLU A 138 -19.78 -9.95 4.77
C GLU A 138 -19.89 -8.76 3.79
N THR A 139 -19.21 -7.65 4.09
CA THR A 139 -19.22 -6.45 3.24
C THR A 139 -18.54 -6.75 1.90
N PHE A 140 -19.35 -6.82 0.83
CA PHE A 140 -18.93 -7.20 -0.53
C PHE A 140 -18.08 -8.48 -0.56
N GLN A 141 -18.51 -9.49 0.21
CA GLN A 141 -17.81 -10.75 0.36
C GLN A 141 -17.42 -11.37 -1.00
N GLY A 142 -16.14 -11.69 -1.15
CA GLY A 142 -15.58 -12.27 -2.37
C GLY A 142 -15.15 -11.26 -3.43
N PHE A 143 -15.55 -9.99 -3.32
CA PHE A 143 -15.20 -8.92 -4.28
C PHE A 143 -14.15 -7.93 -3.76
N ALA A 144 -13.82 -7.99 -2.46
CA ALA A 144 -12.85 -7.12 -1.81
C ALA A 144 -12.02 -7.89 -0.76
N MET A 145 -10.85 -7.36 -0.41
CA MET A 145 -10.10 -7.83 0.76
C MET A 145 -10.61 -7.13 2.02
N ASP A 146 -11.47 -7.81 2.78
CA ASP A 146 -11.93 -7.35 4.09
C ASP A 146 -10.77 -7.07 5.06
N LEU A 147 -11.01 -6.29 6.11
CA LEU A 147 -9.97 -5.86 7.05
C LEU A 147 -9.19 -7.01 7.70
N LYS A 148 -9.82 -8.17 7.95
CA LYS A 148 -9.14 -9.36 8.49
C LYS A 148 -8.22 -9.98 7.43
N THR A 149 -8.64 -10.02 6.17
CA THR A 149 -7.78 -10.42 5.05
C THR A 149 -6.57 -9.49 4.90
N GLN A 150 -6.76 -8.17 5.08
CA GLN A 150 -5.66 -7.20 5.08
C GLN A 150 -4.67 -7.45 6.23
N LEU A 151 -5.16 -7.76 7.43
CA LEU A 151 -4.32 -8.16 8.57
C LEU A 151 -3.53 -9.45 8.28
N ASN A 152 -4.16 -10.45 7.67
CA ASN A 152 -3.47 -11.68 7.28
C ASN A 152 -2.32 -11.42 6.29
N ASN A 153 -2.50 -10.48 5.37
CA ASN A 153 -1.44 -10.05 4.46
C ASN A 153 -0.34 -9.29 5.20
N TYR A 154 -0.69 -8.47 6.20
CA TYR A 154 0.28 -7.83 7.08
C TYR A 154 1.16 -8.83 7.83
N TYR A 155 0.61 -9.92 8.37
CA TYR A 155 1.42 -10.93 9.06
C TYR A 155 2.50 -11.54 8.16
N LYS A 156 2.25 -11.68 6.85
CA LYS A 156 3.27 -12.12 5.89
C LYS A 156 4.41 -11.11 5.80
N VAL A 157 4.11 -9.82 5.80
CA VAL A 157 5.08 -8.73 5.76
C VAL A 157 5.86 -8.61 7.08
N GLU A 158 5.16 -8.71 8.22
CA GLU A 158 5.80 -8.78 9.55
C GLU A 158 6.78 -9.95 9.64
N SER A 159 6.36 -11.15 9.20
CA SER A 159 7.22 -12.33 9.17
C SER A 159 8.45 -12.10 8.30
N TRP A 160 8.27 -11.50 7.11
CA TRP A 160 9.38 -11.13 6.24
C TRP A 160 10.37 -10.19 6.92
N PHE A 161 9.90 -9.17 7.66
CA PHE A 161 10.80 -8.26 8.39
C PHE A 161 11.62 -8.99 9.45
N ARG A 162 10.97 -9.85 10.25
CA ARG A 162 11.65 -10.64 11.29
C ARG A 162 12.68 -11.61 10.70
N HIS A 163 12.38 -12.19 9.55
CA HIS A 163 13.30 -13.10 8.87
C HIS A 163 14.45 -12.36 8.19
N LYS A 164 14.17 -11.23 7.53
CA LYS A 164 15.14 -10.51 6.71
C LYS A 164 16.10 -9.64 7.54
N LEU A 165 15.64 -9.07 8.65
CA LEU A 165 16.43 -8.20 9.51
C LEU A 165 16.91 -8.88 10.80
N GLY A 166 16.43 -10.09 11.08
CA GLY A 166 16.56 -10.72 12.38
C GLY A 166 15.50 -10.23 13.38
N ASN A 167 15.31 -10.98 14.47
CA ASN A 167 14.21 -10.75 15.40
C ASN A 167 14.24 -9.37 16.06
N ASP A 168 15.42 -8.90 16.49
CA ASP A 168 15.55 -7.66 17.25
C ASP A 168 15.36 -6.43 16.37
N GLU A 169 16.06 -6.36 15.23
CA GLU A 169 15.90 -5.24 14.30
C GLU A 169 14.54 -5.29 13.58
N GLY A 170 13.99 -6.49 13.33
CA GLY A 170 12.63 -6.66 12.83
C GLY A 170 11.59 -6.08 13.79
N LYS A 171 11.64 -6.43 15.08
CA LYS A 171 10.78 -5.84 16.12
C LYS A 171 10.97 -4.34 16.24
N ALA A 172 12.22 -3.87 16.22
CA ALA A 172 12.52 -2.44 16.29
C ALA A 172 11.97 -1.68 15.07
N THR A 173 12.01 -2.30 13.89
CA THR A 173 11.46 -1.74 12.64
C THR A 173 9.93 -1.65 12.68
N ILE A 174 9.26 -2.71 13.11
CA ILE A 174 7.80 -2.75 13.30
C ILE A 174 7.35 -1.69 14.32
N SER A 175 8.06 -1.56 15.44
CA SER A 175 7.77 -0.54 16.46
C SER A 175 7.93 0.90 15.92
N ARG A 176 8.88 1.12 15.01
CA ARG A 176 9.07 2.41 14.34
C ARG A 176 8.10 2.64 13.17
N ALA A 177 7.38 1.64 12.68
CA ALA A 177 6.48 1.79 11.54
C ALA A 177 5.28 2.70 11.86
N VAL A 178 4.63 3.21 10.82
CA VAL A 178 3.38 3.97 10.91
C VAL A 178 2.28 3.19 10.19
N TYR A 179 1.10 3.14 10.80
CA TYR A 179 -0.04 2.37 10.30
C TYR A 179 -1.21 3.32 10.01
N LEU A 180 -1.58 3.50 8.75
CA LEU A 180 -2.73 4.33 8.35
C LEU A 180 -3.97 3.47 8.12
N PHE A 181 -5.11 3.90 8.66
CA PHE A 181 -6.41 3.25 8.53
C PHE A 181 -7.46 4.21 7.97
N SER A 182 -8.29 3.72 7.04
CA SER A 182 -9.57 4.30 6.62
C SER A 182 -10.51 3.17 6.25
N ILE A 183 -11.41 2.79 7.15
CA ILE A 183 -12.29 1.62 6.96
C ILE A 183 -13.62 1.86 7.67
N GLY A 184 -14.70 1.31 7.13
CA GLY A 184 -16.06 1.45 7.67
C GLY A 184 -17.06 2.01 6.67
N SER A 185 -16.60 2.74 5.64
CA SER A 185 -17.48 3.36 4.66
C SER A 185 -18.38 2.34 3.95
N ASN A 186 -17.78 1.23 3.48
CA ASN A 186 -18.54 0.19 2.78
C ASN A 186 -19.46 -0.61 3.70
N ASP A 187 -19.13 -0.76 4.99
CA ASP A 187 -20.03 -1.42 5.94
C ASP A 187 -21.36 -0.65 6.05
N TYR A 188 -21.32 0.69 6.07
CA TYR A 188 -22.55 1.49 6.17
C TYR A 188 -23.18 1.85 4.81
N MET A 189 -22.46 1.76 3.70
CA MET A 189 -22.99 2.03 2.36
C MET A 189 -23.57 0.79 1.69
N SER A 190 -22.93 -0.38 1.86
CA SER A 190 -23.32 -1.60 1.17
C SER A 190 -24.78 -2.04 1.37
N PRO A 191 -25.44 -1.81 2.54
CA PRO A 191 -26.84 -2.22 2.68
C PRO A 191 -27.78 -1.48 1.73
N PHE A 192 -27.47 -0.22 1.41
CA PHE A 192 -28.25 0.59 0.47
C PHE A 192 -27.94 0.28 -1.00
N LEU A 193 -26.76 -0.28 -1.28
CA LEU A 193 -26.32 -0.62 -2.64
C LEU A 193 -26.74 -2.04 -3.05
N THR A 194 -26.94 -2.93 -2.08
CA THR A 194 -27.23 -4.35 -2.32
C THR A 194 -28.65 -4.76 -1.91
N ASN A 195 -29.49 -3.81 -1.46
CA ASN A 195 -30.81 -4.07 -0.88
C ASN A 195 -30.77 -5.11 0.26
N SER A 196 -29.71 -5.07 1.06
CA SER A 196 -29.55 -5.99 2.19
C SER A 196 -30.53 -5.66 3.32
N THR A 197 -31.05 -6.70 3.97
CA THR A 197 -31.91 -6.58 5.15
C THR A 197 -31.11 -6.47 6.46
N ILE A 198 -29.78 -6.38 6.40
CA ILE A 198 -28.92 -6.40 7.60
C ILE A 198 -29.25 -5.29 8.60
N LEU A 199 -29.64 -4.10 8.11
CA LEU A 199 -30.05 -2.98 8.97
C LEU A 199 -31.41 -3.20 9.65
N ASN A 200 -32.23 -4.15 9.17
CA ASN A 200 -33.47 -4.57 9.85
C ASN A 200 -33.20 -5.61 10.93
N ASN A 201 -32.11 -6.38 10.81
CA ASN A 201 -31.76 -7.47 11.72
C ASN A 201 -31.02 -6.99 12.97
N TYR A 202 -30.39 -5.81 12.91
CA TYR A 202 -29.61 -5.24 13.99
C TYR A 202 -30.02 -3.80 14.23
N ASN A 203 -30.12 -3.41 15.50
CA ASN A 203 -30.13 -1.98 15.82
C ASN A 203 -28.74 -1.37 15.52
N ASP A 204 -28.70 -0.04 15.41
CA ASP A 204 -27.48 0.68 15.04
C ASP A 204 -26.32 0.40 16.00
N SER A 205 -26.59 0.36 17.30
CA SER A 205 -25.59 0.13 18.35
C SER A 205 -24.89 -1.20 18.18
N THR A 206 -25.64 -2.25 17.86
CA THR A 206 -25.07 -3.56 17.54
C THR A 206 -24.30 -3.50 16.23
N TYR A 207 -24.86 -2.87 15.19
CA TYR A 207 -24.23 -2.83 13.87
C TYR A 207 -22.90 -2.07 13.83
N PHE A 208 -22.86 -0.82 14.29
CA PHE A 208 -21.59 -0.09 14.36
C PHE A 208 -20.64 -0.70 15.40
N GLY A 209 -21.18 -1.34 16.45
CA GLY A 209 -20.40 -2.08 17.43
C GLY A 209 -19.59 -3.22 16.81
N MET A 210 -20.17 -3.97 15.86
CA MET A 210 -19.45 -5.02 15.12
C MET A 210 -18.31 -4.43 14.27
N VAL A 211 -18.57 -3.35 13.52
CA VAL A 211 -17.57 -2.67 12.68
C VAL A 211 -16.38 -2.17 13.53
N ILE A 212 -16.68 -1.46 14.62
CA ILE A 212 -15.66 -0.94 15.54
C ILE A 212 -14.94 -2.08 16.28
N GLY A 213 -15.64 -3.17 16.61
CA GLY A 213 -15.06 -4.36 17.23
C GLY A 213 -14.01 -5.04 16.35
N ASN A 214 -14.29 -5.22 15.06
CA ASN A 214 -13.34 -5.79 14.11
C ASN A 214 -12.13 -4.87 13.90
N LEU A 215 -12.34 -3.56 13.75
CA LEU A 215 -11.25 -2.58 13.70
C LEU A 215 -10.37 -2.62 14.96
N THR A 216 -11.00 -2.66 16.15
CA THR A 216 -10.31 -2.78 17.43
C THR A 216 -9.44 -4.03 17.49
N THR A 217 -9.95 -5.15 16.99
CA THR A 217 -9.23 -6.43 16.94
C THR A 217 -7.96 -6.31 16.10
N VAL A 218 -8.05 -5.72 14.91
CA VAL A 218 -6.89 -5.51 14.03
C VAL A 218 -5.85 -4.58 14.66
N ILE A 219 -6.29 -3.48 15.28
CA ILE A 219 -5.38 -2.57 16.01
C ILE A 219 -4.66 -3.30 17.14
N ASN A 220 -5.39 -4.09 17.93
CA ASN A 220 -4.82 -4.87 19.03
C ASN A 220 -3.78 -5.87 18.53
N GLU A 221 -4.06 -6.57 17.43
CA GLU A 221 -3.12 -7.55 16.86
C GLU A 221 -1.83 -6.89 16.37
N ILE A 222 -1.92 -5.76 15.66
CA ILE A 222 -0.75 -5.00 15.23
C ILE A 222 0.03 -4.48 16.45
N TYR A 223 -0.66 -3.98 17.47
CA TYR A 223 -0.03 -3.52 18.70
C TYR A 223 0.70 -4.66 19.44
N ARG A 224 0.09 -5.85 19.53
CA ARG A 224 0.70 -7.06 20.10
C ARG A 224 1.95 -7.49 19.31
N GLY A 225 1.91 -7.35 17.98
CA GLY A 225 3.06 -7.58 17.10
C GLY A 225 4.21 -6.58 17.28
N GLY A 226 3.95 -5.43 17.89
CA GLY A 226 4.94 -4.40 18.22
C GLY A 226 4.65 -3.03 17.64
N GLY A 227 3.59 -2.85 16.84
CA GLY A 227 3.21 -1.57 16.26
C GLY A 227 2.84 -0.53 17.32
N ARG A 228 3.23 0.73 17.11
CA ARG A 228 3.05 1.80 18.11
C ARG A 228 2.42 3.09 17.58
N LYS A 229 2.54 3.39 16.29
CA LYS A 229 2.11 4.68 15.72
C LYS A 229 1.01 4.48 14.70
N PHE A 230 -0.19 4.89 15.03
CA PHE A 230 -1.38 4.70 14.22
C PHE A 230 -1.90 6.04 13.70
N ALA A 231 -2.44 6.06 12.50
CA ALA A 231 -3.10 7.20 11.91
C ALA A 231 -4.45 6.73 11.38
N PHE A 232 -5.48 7.54 11.57
CA PHE A 232 -6.84 7.20 11.17
C PHE A 232 -7.43 8.35 10.36
N VAL A 233 -8.15 8.00 9.31
CA VAL A 233 -9.04 8.89 8.57
C VAL A 233 -10.45 8.42 8.93
N ASN A 234 -11.23 9.29 9.57
CA ASN A 234 -12.61 8.93 9.91
C ASN A 234 -13.51 8.99 8.65
N LEU A 235 -14.77 8.62 8.81
CA LEU A 235 -15.67 8.52 7.66
C LEU A 235 -16.15 9.91 7.22
N PRO A 236 -16.21 10.17 5.90
CA PRO A 236 -16.83 11.37 5.39
C PRO A 236 -18.35 11.33 5.60
N GLU A 237 -19.05 12.36 5.16
CA GLU A 237 -20.51 12.40 5.21
C GLU A 237 -21.13 11.45 4.15
N LEU A 238 -21.16 10.15 4.48
CA LEU A 238 -21.46 9.08 3.51
C LEU A 238 -22.76 9.31 2.74
N GLY A 239 -23.83 9.70 3.43
CA GLY A 239 -25.13 9.95 2.79
C GLY A 239 -25.12 11.07 1.75
N CYS A 240 -24.13 11.95 1.78
CA CYS A 240 -23.98 13.07 0.84
C CYS A 240 -23.01 12.78 -0.30
N LEU A 241 -22.36 11.61 -0.33
CA LEU A 241 -21.53 11.22 -1.47
C LEU A 241 -22.39 11.17 -2.75
N PRO A 242 -21.89 11.61 -3.92
CA PRO A 242 -22.68 11.66 -5.15
C PRO A 242 -23.40 10.36 -5.48
N GLY A 243 -22.70 9.22 -5.33
CA GLY A 243 -23.28 7.89 -5.55
C GLY A 243 -24.43 7.57 -4.59
N MET A 244 -24.38 8.04 -3.34
CA MET A 244 -25.45 7.80 -2.35
C MET A 244 -26.69 8.69 -2.59
N ARG A 245 -26.48 9.92 -3.10
CA ARG A 245 -27.57 10.88 -3.39
C ARG A 245 -28.51 10.41 -4.51
N ILE A 246 -28.05 9.52 -5.38
CA ILE A 246 -28.82 9.02 -6.54
C ILE A 246 -29.49 7.66 -6.31
N ILE A 247 -29.24 6.98 -5.19
CA ILE A 247 -29.80 5.63 -4.92
C ILE A 247 -31.32 5.69 -4.73
N LYS A 248 -31.83 6.70 -4.01
CA LYS A 248 -33.27 6.86 -3.77
C LYS A 248 -33.87 7.86 -4.76
N SER A 249 -34.43 7.34 -5.85
CA SER A 249 -35.26 8.10 -6.79
C SER A 249 -36.37 8.84 -6.03
N GLY A 250 -36.50 10.15 -6.28
CA GLY A 250 -37.53 11.00 -5.64
C GLY A 250 -37.04 11.85 -4.47
N ASN A 251 -35.82 11.64 -3.96
CA ASN A 251 -35.28 12.46 -2.87
C ASN A 251 -34.66 13.80 -3.34
N ASN A 252 -34.89 14.19 -4.60
CA ASN A 252 -34.32 15.37 -5.26
C ASN A 252 -32.79 15.53 -5.08
N GLY A 253 -32.07 14.39 -5.03
CA GLY A 253 -30.65 14.37 -4.73
C GLY A 253 -30.29 14.85 -3.32
N SER A 254 -31.18 14.83 -2.33
CA SER A 254 -30.79 15.14 -0.95
C SER A 254 -29.95 14.01 -0.35
N CYS A 255 -29.25 14.29 0.75
CA CYS A 255 -28.42 13.29 1.41
C CYS A 255 -29.25 12.15 1.99
N LEU A 256 -28.68 10.95 2.02
CA LEU A 256 -29.29 9.83 2.72
C LEU A 256 -29.03 9.94 4.23
N GLU A 257 -30.02 10.44 4.96
CA GLU A 257 -29.91 10.74 6.40
C GLU A 257 -29.49 9.55 7.26
N GLU A 258 -29.95 8.35 6.93
CA GLU A 258 -29.61 7.14 7.66
C GLU A 258 -28.11 6.80 7.54
N ALA A 259 -27.56 6.84 6.33
CA ALA A 259 -26.12 6.65 6.10
C ALA A 259 -25.28 7.74 6.75
N ARG A 260 -25.77 9.00 6.73
CA ARG A 260 -25.13 10.12 7.44
C ARG A 260 -25.05 9.87 8.95
N ARG A 261 -26.16 9.41 9.54
CA ARG A 261 -26.25 9.10 10.97
C ARG A 261 -25.33 7.96 11.36
N LEU A 262 -25.28 6.88 10.58
CA LEU A 262 -24.36 5.75 10.82
C LEU A 262 -22.89 6.19 10.78
N ALA A 263 -22.52 7.02 9.80
CA ALA A 263 -21.17 7.59 9.73
C ALA A 263 -20.82 8.45 10.95
N SER A 264 -21.78 9.27 11.42
CA SER A 264 -21.59 10.10 12.62
C SER A 264 -21.38 9.25 13.88
N LEU A 265 -22.17 8.18 14.04
CA LEU A 265 -22.03 7.25 15.16
C LEU A 265 -20.69 6.53 15.13
N HIS A 266 -20.25 6.07 13.95
CA HIS A 266 -18.93 5.49 13.77
C HIS A 266 -17.82 6.47 14.17
N ASN A 267 -17.85 7.71 13.70
CA ASN A 267 -16.81 8.70 14.00
C ASN A 267 -16.71 9.00 15.49
N LYS A 268 -17.86 9.09 16.20
CA LYS A 268 -17.89 9.23 17.66
C LYS A 268 -17.31 8.00 18.37
N ALA A 269 -17.69 6.81 17.94
CA ALA A 269 -17.21 5.55 18.51
C ALA A 269 -15.71 5.36 18.28
N LEU A 270 -15.20 5.67 17.08
CA LEU A 270 -13.78 5.62 16.74
C LEU A 270 -12.99 6.59 17.61
N SER A 271 -13.42 7.85 17.73
CA SER A 271 -12.73 8.83 18.58
C SER A 271 -12.65 8.36 20.04
N LYS A 272 -13.75 7.80 20.57
CA LYS A 272 -13.76 7.24 21.93
C LYS A 272 -12.81 6.04 22.05
N LEU A 273 -12.86 5.11 21.11
CA LEU A 273 -11.98 3.94 21.09
C LEU A 273 -10.51 4.36 21.13
N LEU A 274 -10.08 5.27 20.25
CA LEU A 274 -8.68 5.65 20.15
C LEU A 274 -8.16 6.31 21.44
N PHE A 275 -8.99 7.12 22.09
CA PHE A 275 -8.70 7.69 23.40
C PHE A 275 -8.53 6.62 24.49
N GLU A 276 -9.41 5.62 24.52
CA GLU A 276 -9.30 4.48 25.46
C GLU A 276 -8.06 3.63 25.20
N LEU A 277 -7.72 3.37 23.93
CA LEU A 277 -6.53 2.60 23.56
C LEU A 277 -5.24 3.31 23.97
N GLU A 278 -5.14 4.63 23.78
CA GLU A 278 -3.98 5.42 24.23
C GLU A 278 -3.77 5.35 25.74
N LYS A 279 -4.86 5.41 26.53
CA LYS A 279 -4.79 5.26 27.99
C LYS A 279 -4.38 3.86 28.42
N ARG A 280 -4.89 2.84 27.72
CA ARG A 280 -4.68 1.43 28.07
C ARG A 280 -3.31 0.90 27.66
N PHE A 281 -2.78 1.37 26.53
CA PHE A 281 -1.61 0.77 25.89
C PHE A 281 -0.38 1.67 25.92
N LYS A 282 0.61 1.26 26.71
CA LYS A 282 1.88 1.98 26.85
C LYS A 282 2.57 2.17 25.49
N GLY A 283 2.78 3.44 25.13
CA GLY A 283 3.46 3.81 23.90
C GLY A 283 2.61 3.73 22.63
N PHE A 284 1.32 3.43 22.76
CA PHE A 284 0.36 3.63 21.68
C PHE A 284 0.22 5.13 21.42
N LYS A 285 0.45 5.54 20.17
CA LYS A 285 0.26 6.91 19.70
C LYS A 285 -0.67 6.88 18.52
N TYR A 286 -1.64 7.77 18.49
CA TYR A 286 -2.51 7.91 17.33
C TYR A 286 -2.65 9.35 16.86
N SER A 287 -3.07 9.49 15.60
CA SER A 287 -3.61 10.73 15.04
C SER A 287 -4.92 10.40 14.34
N LEU A 288 -5.89 11.30 14.44
CA LEU A 288 -7.19 11.17 13.77
C LEU A 288 -7.39 12.39 12.88
N PHE A 289 -7.52 12.17 11.58
CA PHE A 289 -7.94 13.19 10.62
C PHE A 289 -9.45 13.14 10.47
N ASP A 290 -10.10 14.28 10.72
CA ASP A 290 -11.55 14.43 10.59
C ASP A 290 -11.94 14.73 9.14
N PHE A 291 -12.14 13.68 8.37
CA PHE A 291 -12.55 13.79 6.97
C PHE A 291 -13.97 14.35 6.80
N ASN A 292 -14.84 14.18 7.80
CA ASN A 292 -16.22 14.64 7.74
C ASN A 292 -16.34 16.16 7.65
N THR A 293 -15.62 16.87 8.53
CA THR A 293 -15.70 18.34 8.62
C THR A 293 -14.84 19.04 7.58
N ASN A 294 -13.77 18.41 7.11
CA ASN A 294 -12.83 19.00 6.14
C ASN A 294 -13.28 18.91 4.67
N LEU A 295 -14.47 18.34 4.40
CA LEU A 295 -15.11 18.30 3.08
C LEU A 295 -16.21 19.36 2.89
N ARG A 296 -16.45 20.22 3.89
CA ARG A 296 -17.49 21.25 3.88
C ARG A 296 -16.91 22.65 3.71
#